data_AF-F4CSS2-F1
#
_entry.id   AF-F4CSS2-F1
#
_cell.length_a   1.000
_cell.length_b   1.000
_cell.length_c   1.000
_cell.angle_alpha   90.00
_cell.angle_beta   90.00
_cell.angle_gamma   90.00
#
_symmetry.space_group_name_H-M   'P 1'
#
loop_
_entity.id
_entity.type
_entity.pdbx_description
1 polymer ?
#
loop_
_entity_poly.entity_id
_entity_poly.type
_entity_poly.pdbx_seq_one_letter_code
_entity_poly.pdbx_strand_id
1 'polypeptide(L)'
;MDDDAALLAAVERRRELIAVRLEELRARRRLLAARGARGSTAADVAAAERSAMAARRHAEEARNRAEQRQELSRHRHLQAAAVLAAAGDHEAAARHRAAAAAERPGEPAGRDDYEPRRVGIPTIPSSDE
;
A
#
# COMPACT_ATOMS: atom_id res chain seq x y z
N MET A 1 -57.75 -20.30 36.36
CA MET A 1 -56.65 -20.64 37.28
C MET A 1 -55.54 -21.39 36.54
N ASP A 2 -55.85 -22.36 35.69
CA ASP A 2 -54.82 -23.11 34.93
C ASP A 2 -54.11 -22.29 33.84
N ASP A 3 -54.80 -21.32 33.22
CA ASP A 3 -54.22 -20.45 32.19
C ASP A 3 -53.13 -19.51 32.73
N ASP A 4 -53.28 -19.03 33.96
CA ASP A 4 -52.29 -18.15 34.61
C ASP A 4 -51.00 -18.92 34.96
N ALA A 5 -51.13 -20.17 35.39
CA ALA A 5 -49.99 -21.05 35.64
C ALA A 5 -49.24 -21.40 34.35
N ALA A 6 -49.98 -21.67 33.26
CA ALA A 6 -49.39 -21.91 31.95
C ALA A 6 -48.66 -20.68 31.39
N LEU A 7 -49.22 -19.48 31.60
CA LEU A 7 -48.60 -18.22 31.21
C LEU A 7 -47.31 -17.95 31.99
N LEU A 8 -47.32 -18.15 33.32
CA LEU A 8 -46.13 -18.00 34.16
C LEU A 8 -45.01 -18.94 33.71
N ALA A 9 -45.32 -20.21 33.45
CA ALA A 9 -44.35 -21.18 32.96
C ALA A 9 -43.79 -20.79 31.56
N ALA A 10 -44.61 -20.19 30.69
CA ALA A 10 -44.15 -19.69 29.39
C ALA A 10 -43.21 -18.48 29.53
N VAL A 11 -43.50 -17.58 30.47
CA VAL A 11 -42.65 -16.42 30.77
C VAL A 11 -41.31 -16.85 31.36
N GLU A 12 -41.30 -17.82 32.26
CA GLU A 12 -40.06 -18.38 32.84
C GLU A 12 -39.19 -19.01 31.76
N ARG A 13 -39.75 -19.87 30.91
CA ARG A 13 -39.04 -20.43 29.75
C ARG A 13 -38.47 -19.34 28.84
N ARG A 14 -39.23 -18.26 28.62
CA ARG A 14 -38.76 -17.14 27.79
C ARG A 14 -37.61 -16.37 28.46
N ARG A 15 -37.66 -16.18 29.78
CA ARG A 15 -36.58 -15.55 30.55
C ARG A 15 -35.30 -16.37 30.50
N GLU A 16 -35.39 -17.69 30.63
CA GLU A 16 -34.24 -18.60 30.50
C GLU A 16 -33.61 -18.51 29.11
N LEU A 17 -34.41 -18.54 28.04
CA LEU A 17 -33.93 -18.39 26.66
C LEU A 17 -33.22 -17.04 26.45
N ILE A 18 -33.75 -15.96 27.01
CA ILE A 18 -33.12 -14.63 26.95
C ILE A 18 -31.79 -14.63 27.71
N ALA A 19 -31.73 -15.25 28.89
CA ALA A 19 -30.50 -15.34 29.68
C ALA A 19 -29.40 -16.09 28.94
N VAL A 20 -29.72 -17.23 28.31
CA VAL A 20 -28.80 -17.99 27.46
C VAL A 20 -28.30 -17.12 26.30
N ARG A 21 -29.21 -16.43 25.60
CA ARG A 21 -28.83 -15.59 24.46
C ARG A 21 -27.94 -14.41 24.86
N LEU A 22 -28.17 -13.83 26.04
CA LEU A 22 -27.31 -12.77 26.56
C LEU A 22 -25.90 -13.27 26.88
N GLU A 23 -25.76 -14.48 27.41
CA GLU A 23 -24.43 -15.06 27.63
C GLU A 23 -23.70 -15.37 26.31
N GLU A 24 -24.40 -15.87 25.30
CA GLU A 24 -23.82 -16.05 23.96
C GLU A 24 -23.31 -14.72 23.38
N LEU A 25 -24.09 -13.65 23.50
CA LEU A 25 -23.71 -12.32 23.01
C LEU A 25 -22.53 -11.75 23.80
N ARG A 26 -22.49 -11.95 25.13
CA ARG A 26 -21.33 -11.56 25.98
C ARG A 26 -20.08 -12.32 25.58
N ALA A 27 -20.16 -13.63 25.37
CA ALA A 27 -19.05 -14.45 24.92
C ALA A 27 -18.54 -14.01 23.54
N ARG A 28 -19.45 -13.75 22.59
CA ARG A 28 -19.12 -13.26 21.25
C ARG A 28 -18.43 -11.89 21.31
N ARG A 29 -18.92 -10.98 22.15
CA ARG A 29 -18.29 -9.67 22.38
C ARG A 29 -16.87 -9.81 22.93
N ARG A 30 -16.65 -10.69 23.92
CA ARG A 30 -15.29 -10.95 24.47
C ARG A 30 -14.35 -11.48 23.40
N LEU A 31 -14.82 -12.40 22.55
CA LEU A 31 -14.03 -12.97 21.46
C LEU A 31 -13.66 -11.90 20.40
N LEU A 32 -14.62 -11.05 20.02
CA LEU A 32 -14.38 -9.94 19.10
C LEU A 32 -13.43 -8.89 19.70
N ALA A 33 -13.57 -8.56 20.98
CA ALA A 33 -12.66 -7.64 21.67
C ALA A 33 -11.23 -8.22 21.76
N ALA A 34 -11.09 -9.51 22.06
CA ALA A 34 -9.78 -10.19 22.07
C ALA A 34 -9.15 -10.28 20.67
N ARG A 35 -9.96 -10.37 19.61
CA ARG A 35 -9.51 -10.32 18.22
C ARG A 35 -9.15 -8.90 17.77
N GLY A 36 -9.89 -7.88 18.22
CA GLY A 36 -9.60 -6.46 17.99
C GLY A 36 -8.41 -5.94 18.79
N ALA A 37 -8.09 -6.57 19.92
CA ALA A 37 -6.87 -6.32 20.69
C ALA A 37 -5.60 -6.81 19.98
N ARG A 38 -5.72 -7.64 18.92
CA ARG A 38 -4.64 -7.96 17.98
C ARG A 38 -4.55 -6.92 16.85
N GLY A 39 -4.80 -5.66 17.17
CA GLY A 39 -4.48 -4.55 16.28
C GLY A 39 -2.96 -4.38 16.15
N SER A 40 -2.53 -3.63 15.14
CA SER A 40 -1.12 -3.21 15.00
C SER A 40 -0.64 -2.59 16.30
N THR A 41 0.39 -3.17 16.91
CA THR A 41 0.97 -2.65 18.14
C THR A 41 1.73 -1.35 17.85
N ALA A 42 2.03 -0.54 18.87
CA ALA A 42 2.89 0.62 18.70
C ALA A 42 4.27 0.24 18.12
N ALA A 43 4.76 -0.96 18.42
CA ALA A 43 6.00 -1.49 17.86
C ALA A 43 5.86 -1.79 16.36
N ASP A 44 4.72 -2.31 15.91
CA ASP A 44 4.43 -2.59 14.50
C ASP A 44 4.32 -1.30 13.69
N VAL A 45 3.66 -0.27 14.24
CA VAL A 45 3.58 1.06 13.62
C VAL A 45 4.99 1.67 13.48
N ALA A 46 5.79 1.65 14.55
CA ALA A 46 7.16 2.16 14.51
C ALA A 46 8.05 1.36 13.53
N ALA A 47 7.84 0.05 13.39
CA ALA A 47 8.54 -0.76 12.40
C ALA A 47 8.14 -0.41 10.97
N ALA A 48 6.85 -0.18 10.72
CA ALA A 48 6.33 0.26 9.43
C ALA A 48 6.88 1.64 9.04
N GLU A 49 6.95 2.58 9.98
CA GLU A 49 7.54 3.91 9.75
C GLU A 49 9.03 3.82 9.38
N ARG A 50 9.81 3.02 10.11
CA ARG A 50 11.22 2.78 9.77
C ARG A 50 11.39 2.18 8.38
N SER A 51 10.55 1.21 8.04
CA SER A 51 10.54 0.59 6.71
C SER A 51 10.19 1.60 5.62
N ALA A 52 9.16 2.42 5.82
CA ALA A 52 8.76 3.47 4.89
C ALA A 52 9.87 4.51 4.69
N MET A 53 10.55 4.94 5.75
CA MET A 53 11.70 5.84 5.66
C MET A 53 12.87 5.21 4.90
N ALA A 54 13.16 3.92 5.13
CA ALA A 54 14.20 3.19 4.40
C ALA A 54 13.84 3.07 2.90
N ALA A 55 12.59 2.75 2.58
CA ALA A 55 12.12 2.67 1.20
C ALA A 55 12.26 4.01 0.47
N ARG A 56 11.93 5.13 1.12
CA ARG A 56 12.12 6.48 0.55
C ARG A 56 13.59 6.77 0.25
N ARG A 57 14.47 6.49 1.21
CA ARG A 57 15.93 6.65 1.01
C ARG A 57 16.43 5.81 -0.16
N HIS A 58 16.04 4.55 -0.24
CA HIS A 58 16.44 3.69 -1.35
C HIS A 58 15.89 4.14 -2.71
N ALA A 59 14.68 4.70 -2.75
CA ALA A 59 14.12 5.28 -3.97
C ALA A 59 14.93 6.50 -4.43
N GLU A 60 15.30 7.39 -3.50
CA GLU A 60 16.16 8.54 -3.76
C GLU A 60 17.56 8.11 -4.23
N GLU A 61 18.18 7.13 -3.57
CA GLU A 61 19.46 6.56 -3.99
C GLU A 61 19.40 5.90 -5.37
N ALA A 62 18.31 5.20 -5.67
CA ALA A 62 18.11 4.58 -6.98
C ALA A 62 17.97 5.64 -8.08
N ARG A 63 17.21 6.71 -7.80
CA ARG A 63 17.08 7.87 -8.68
C ARG A 63 18.44 8.54 -8.93
N ASN A 64 19.18 8.85 -7.88
CA ASN A 64 20.51 9.47 -8.00
C ASN A 64 21.47 8.59 -8.81
N ARG A 65 21.46 7.26 -8.60
CA ARG A 65 22.26 6.33 -9.41
C ARG A 65 21.83 6.29 -10.88
N ALA A 66 20.54 6.43 -11.16
CA ALA A 66 20.04 6.49 -12.53
C ALA A 66 20.49 7.78 -13.23
N GLU A 67 20.36 8.93 -12.54
CA GLU A 67 20.81 10.24 -13.02
C GLU A 67 22.33 10.24 -13.30
N GLN A 68 23.14 9.68 -12.40
CA GLN A 68 24.59 9.55 -12.59
C GLN A 68 24.96 8.66 -13.79
N ARG A 69 24.26 7.54 -13.99
CA ARG A 69 24.50 6.66 -15.15
C ARG A 69 24.14 7.35 -16.47
N GLN A 70 23.04 8.09 -16.49
CA GLN A 70 22.61 8.86 -17.64
C GLN A 70 23.62 9.97 -17.98
N GLU A 71 24.08 10.72 -16.98
CA GLU A 71 25.11 11.74 -17.19
C GLU A 71 26.43 11.14 -17.73
N LEU A 72 26.86 10.00 -17.17
CA LEU A 72 28.04 9.29 -17.66
C LEU A 72 27.88 8.79 -19.10
N SER A 73 26.72 8.24 -19.44
CA SER A 73 26.42 7.75 -20.80
C SER A 73 26.46 8.90 -21.81
N ARG A 74 25.80 10.02 -21.48
CA ARG A 74 25.82 11.25 -22.27
C ARG A 74 27.25 11.75 -22.48
N HIS A 75 28.06 11.78 -21.42
CA HIS A 75 29.45 12.21 -21.51
C HIS A 75 30.26 11.32 -22.46
N ARG A 76 30.09 10.00 -22.37
CA ARG A 76 30.76 9.03 -23.27
C ARG A 76 30.34 9.20 -24.72
N HIS A 77 29.06 9.46 -25.00
CA HIS A 77 28.60 9.75 -26.36
C HIS A 77 29.20 11.04 -26.91
N LEU A 78 29.30 12.10 -26.11
CA LEU A 78 29.96 13.34 -26.54
C LEU A 78 31.46 13.14 -26.79
N GLN A 79 32.15 12.38 -25.94
CA GLN A 79 33.56 12.03 -26.15
C GLN A 79 33.75 11.22 -27.45
N ALA A 80 32.92 10.20 -27.68
CA ALA A 80 32.96 9.41 -28.91
C ALA A 80 32.72 10.27 -30.15
N ALA A 81 31.74 11.18 -30.10
CA ALA A 81 31.49 12.11 -31.19
C ALA A 81 32.69 13.02 -31.50
N ALA A 82 33.40 13.51 -30.48
CA ALA A 82 34.60 14.33 -30.66
C ALA A 82 35.73 13.54 -31.33
N VAL A 83 35.98 12.30 -30.89
CA VAL A 83 36.99 11.41 -31.49
C VAL A 83 36.65 11.11 -32.95
N LEU A 84 35.40 10.75 -33.25
CA LEU A 84 34.97 10.42 -34.62
C LEU A 84 35.02 11.64 -35.54
N ALA A 85 34.64 12.83 -35.05
CA ALA A 85 34.74 14.05 -35.82
C ALA A 85 36.20 14.41 -36.14
N ALA A 86 37.11 14.22 -35.19
CA ALA A 86 38.55 14.41 -35.39
C ALA A 86 39.13 13.42 -36.40
N ALA A 87 38.57 12.20 -36.49
CA ALA A 87 38.92 11.20 -37.48
C ALA A 87 38.27 11.42 -38.87
N GLY A 88 37.42 12.45 -39.03
CA GLY A 88 36.71 12.76 -40.27
C GLY A 88 35.40 12.02 -40.50
N ASP A 89 34.97 11.15 -39.56
CA ASP A 89 33.68 10.47 -39.62
C ASP A 89 32.58 11.34 -39.00
N HIS A 90 32.12 12.32 -39.78
CA HIS A 90 31.12 13.29 -39.35
C HIS A 90 29.72 12.68 -39.18
N GLU A 91 29.40 11.61 -39.92
CA GLU A 91 28.10 10.94 -39.84
C GLU A 91 27.98 10.12 -38.55
N ALA A 92 29.00 9.32 -38.20
CA ALA A 92 29.02 8.63 -36.91
C ALA A 92 29.08 9.63 -35.74
N ALA A 93 29.84 10.72 -35.86
CA ALA A 93 29.87 11.78 -34.86
C ALA A 93 28.50 12.47 -34.67
N ALA A 94 27.71 12.63 -35.74
CA ALA A 94 26.36 13.18 -35.65
C ALA A 94 25.40 12.21 -34.93
N ARG A 95 25.48 10.90 -35.21
CA ARG A 95 24.69 9.88 -34.50
C ARG A 95 24.96 9.87 -33.01
N HIS A 96 26.22 9.96 -32.58
CA HIS A 96 26.56 10.04 -31.15
C HIS A 96 26.10 11.32 -30.48
N ARG A 97 26.14 12.47 -31.18
CA ARG A 97 25.55 13.72 -30.67
C ARG A 97 24.03 13.61 -30.52
N ALA A 98 23.35 12.95 -31.46
CA ALA A 98 21.92 12.70 -31.38
C ALA A 98 21.59 11.78 -30.19
N ALA A 99 22.37 10.71 -29.97
CA ALA A 99 22.21 9.83 -28.80
C ALA A 99 22.39 10.60 -27.48
N ALA A 100 23.43 11.44 -27.37
CA ALA A 100 23.63 12.31 -26.20
C ALA A 100 22.49 13.32 -25.98
N ALA A 101 21.80 13.76 -27.04
CA ALA A 101 20.67 14.67 -26.96
C ALA A 101 19.35 13.95 -26.59
N ALA A 102 19.20 12.68 -26.98
CA ALA A 102 18.08 11.83 -26.63
C ALA A 102 18.08 11.44 -25.14
N GLU A 103 19.25 11.35 -24.52
CA GLU A 103 19.41 11.15 -23.08
C GLU A 103 19.10 12.41 -22.24
N ARG A 104 18.30 13.35 -22.73
CA ARG A 104 17.88 14.50 -21.92
C ARG A 104 17.05 14.05 -20.71
N PRO A 105 17.21 14.70 -19.54
CA PRO A 105 16.35 14.44 -18.41
C PRO A 105 14.96 15.01 -18.74
N GLY A 106 14.05 14.14 -19.15
CA GLY A 106 12.69 14.49 -19.56
C GLY A 106 11.73 13.38 -19.18
N GLU A 107 10.91 13.69 -18.18
CA GLU A 107 9.81 12.94 -17.59
C GLU A 107 10.12 11.56 -16.96
N PRO A 108 9.81 11.37 -15.67
CA PRO A 108 9.78 10.04 -15.09
C PRO A 108 8.74 9.22 -15.85
N ALA A 109 9.22 8.30 -16.69
CA ALA A 109 8.39 7.28 -17.29
C ALA A 109 7.65 6.54 -16.16
N GLY A 110 6.32 6.69 -16.13
CA GLY A 110 5.48 6.00 -15.17
C GLY A 110 5.63 6.52 -13.74
N ARG A 111 5.01 7.67 -13.44
CA ARG A 111 4.13 7.64 -12.26
C ARG A 111 3.00 6.68 -12.64
N ASP A 112 3.24 5.38 -12.43
CA ASP A 112 2.14 4.48 -12.15
C ASP A 112 1.45 5.10 -10.95
N ASP A 113 0.36 5.79 -11.24
CA ASP A 113 -0.84 5.98 -10.47
C ASP A 113 -1.11 4.74 -9.62
N TYR A 114 -0.33 4.60 -8.55
CA TYR A 114 -0.71 3.82 -7.39
C TYR A 114 -1.92 4.54 -6.79
N GLU A 115 -3.09 4.28 -7.34
CA GLU A 115 -4.32 4.36 -6.57
C GLU A 115 -4.16 3.36 -5.44
N PRO A 116 -4.03 3.78 -4.17
CA PRO A 116 -4.22 2.83 -3.09
C PRO A 116 -5.64 2.32 -3.28
N ARG A 117 -5.79 1.07 -3.73
CA ARG A 117 -7.08 0.39 -3.76
C ARG A 117 -7.66 0.62 -2.38
N ARG A 118 -8.66 1.51 -2.28
CA ARG A 118 -9.44 1.69 -1.07
C ARG A 118 -10.07 0.33 -0.88
N VAL A 119 -9.47 -0.47 -0.01
CA VAL A 119 -10.07 -1.72 0.46
C VAL A 119 -11.31 -1.23 1.18
N GLY A 120 -12.42 -1.23 0.46
CA GLY A 120 -13.72 -0.86 0.98
C GLY A 120 -13.93 -1.73 2.20
N ILE A 121 -13.94 -1.11 3.37
CA ILE A 121 -14.46 -1.73 4.57
C ILE A 121 -15.86 -2.18 4.17
N PRO A 122 -16.19 -3.49 4.18
CA PRO A 122 -17.52 -3.91 3.81
C PRO A 122 -18.48 -3.29 4.82
N THR A 123 -19.29 -2.34 4.36
CA THR A 123 -20.40 -1.80 5.12
C THR A 123 -21.35 -2.97 5.34
N ILE A 124 -21.35 -3.50 6.57
CA ILE A 124 -22.32 -4.52 6.99
C ILE A 124 -23.68 -3.82 6.93
N PRO A 125 -24.66 -4.30 6.14
CA PRO A 125 -25.98 -3.69 6.13
C PRO A 125 -26.58 -3.82 7.52
N SER A 126 -26.91 -2.68 8.12
CA SER A 126 -27.73 -2.61 9.33
C SER A 126 -29.09 -3.18 8.97
N SER A 127 -29.40 -4.37 9.47
CA SER A 127 -30.73 -4.94 9.42
C SER A 127 -31.60 -4.23 10.46
N ASP A 128 -32.04 -3.03 10.11
CA ASP A 128 -33.25 -2.43 10.67
C ASP A 128 -34.28 -2.38 9.55
N GLU A 129 -35.15 -3.41 9.53
CA GLU A 129 -36.58 -3.38 9.17
C GLU A 129 -37.19 -4.78 9.36
#